data_AF-A0A9P5QN63-F1
#
_entry.id   AF-A0A9P5QN63-F1
#
_cell.length_a   1.000
_cell.length_b   1.000
_cell.length_c   1.000
_cell.angle_alpha   90.00
_cell.angle_beta   90.00
_cell.angle_gamma   90.00
#
_symmetry.space_group_name_H-M   'P 1'
#
loop_
_entity.id
_entity.type
_entity.pdbx_description
1 polymer ?
#
loop_
_entity_poly.entity_id
_entity_poly.type
_entity_poly.pdbx_seq_one_letter_code
_entity_poly.pdbx_strand_id
1 'polypeptide(L)'
;MSNIGYPQTGVSASQFYSNMLAEEDADKRRRLFADARQSSLCSYQVYVLAAEAEEQWGADPLRLKAILHKGVVVFKNPAGQGAHCPKVSRNTWLQEATRSEKQGHFKTADALRQTVTESL
;
A
#
# COMPACT_ATOMS: atom_id res chain seq x y z
N MET A 1 3.26 4.68 -37.18
CA MET A 1 3.73 3.76 -36.13
C MET A 1 3.10 4.22 -34.82
N SER A 2 2.12 3.49 -34.32
CA SER A 2 1.36 3.88 -33.13
C SER A 2 2.19 3.59 -31.88
N ASN A 3 2.72 4.64 -31.25
CA ASN A 3 3.13 4.58 -29.86
C ASN A 3 1.86 4.36 -29.04
N ILE A 4 1.58 3.11 -28.65
CA ILE A 4 0.66 2.80 -27.57
C ILE A 4 1.35 3.30 -26.30
N GLY A 5 1.23 4.61 -26.07
CA GLY A 5 1.61 5.23 -24.81
C GLY A 5 0.65 4.71 -23.76
N TYR A 6 1.11 3.79 -22.93
CA TYR A 6 0.47 3.56 -21.64
C TYR A 6 0.30 4.94 -20.99
N PRO A 7 -0.93 5.36 -20.64
CA PRO A 7 -1.09 6.65 -20.03
C PRO A 7 -0.29 6.66 -18.73
N GLN A 8 0.71 7.54 -18.64
CA GLN A 8 1.42 7.88 -17.39
C GLN A 8 0.51 8.64 -16.40
N THR A 9 -0.81 8.51 -16.50
CA THR A 9 -1.78 9.05 -15.54
C THR A 9 -1.91 8.10 -14.34
N GLY A 10 -0.78 7.58 -13.85
CA GLY A 10 -0.74 6.82 -12.61
C GLY A 10 -0.91 7.78 -11.44
N VAL A 11 -1.95 7.60 -10.63
CA VAL A 11 -2.11 8.40 -9.41
C VAL A 11 -0.89 8.15 -8.53
N SER A 12 -0.15 9.20 -8.16
CA SER A 12 1.00 9.07 -7.28
C SER A 12 0.57 8.56 -5.90
N ALA A 13 1.48 7.93 -5.16
CA ALA A 13 1.17 7.42 -3.82
C ALA A 13 0.62 8.51 -2.88
N SER A 14 1.16 9.73 -2.97
CA SER A 14 0.67 10.89 -2.20
C SER A 14 -0.72 11.34 -2.63
N GLN A 15 -0.99 11.41 -3.93
CA GLN A 15 -2.31 11.81 -4.44
C GLN A 15 -3.37 10.74 -4.11
N PHE A 16 -3.00 9.47 -4.17
CA PHE A 16 -3.85 8.36 -3.70
C PHE A 16 -4.18 8.52 -2.21
N TYR A 17 -3.19 8.84 -1.37
CA TYR A 17 -3.40 9.04 0.05
C TYR A 17 -4.37 10.20 0.33
N SER A 18 -4.18 11.36 -0.32
CA SER A 18 -5.11 12.49 -0.18
C SER A 18 -6.54 12.13 -0.59
N ASN A 19 -6.72 11.37 -1.68
CA ASN A 19 -8.03 10.92 -2.12
C ASN A 19 -8.69 9.95 -1.12
N MET A 20 -7.91 9.05 -0.51
CA MET A 20 -8.39 8.12 0.52
C MET A 20 -8.83 8.84 1.80
N LEU A 21 -8.13 9.90 2.19
CA LEU A 21 -8.50 10.71 3.36
C LEU A 21 -9.76 11.54 3.13
N ALA A 22 -9.97 12.02 1.92
CA ALA A 22 -11.14 12.83 1.56
C ALA A 22 -12.41 11.99 1.32
N GLU A 23 -12.28 10.68 1.11
CA GLU A 23 -13.41 9.80 0.79
C GLU A 23 -13.96 9.12 2.06
N GLU A 24 -15.17 9.50 2.48
CA GLU A 24 -15.83 8.97 3.67
C GLU A 24 -16.43 7.57 3.44
N ASP A 25 -16.76 7.22 2.19
CA ASP A 25 -17.36 5.94 1.83
C ASP A 25 -16.30 4.82 1.75
N ALA A 26 -16.48 3.79 2.58
CA ALA A 26 -15.55 2.66 2.67
C ALA A 26 -15.45 1.83 1.38
N ASP A 27 -16.52 1.71 0.61
CA ASP A 27 -16.53 0.96 -0.65
C ASP A 27 -15.85 1.75 -1.76
N LYS A 28 -16.00 3.08 -1.77
CA LYS A 28 -15.24 3.93 -2.68
C LYS A 28 -13.75 3.93 -2.36
N ARG A 29 -13.35 3.99 -1.08
CA ARG A 29 -11.94 3.81 -0.67
C ARG A 29 -11.36 2.47 -1.14
N ARG A 30 -12.12 1.38 -1.05
CA ARG A 30 -11.69 0.07 -1.58
C ARG A 30 -11.48 0.10 -3.10
N ARG A 31 -12.34 0.79 -3.85
CA ARG A 31 -12.18 0.99 -5.30
C ARG A 31 -10.96 1.84 -5.61
N LEU A 32 -10.77 2.96 -4.93
CA LEU A 32 -9.58 3.82 -5.06
C LEU A 32 -8.29 3.02 -4.82
N PHE A 33 -8.26 2.14 -3.80
CA PHE A 33 -7.13 1.27 -3.57
C PHE A 33 -6.95 0.20 -4.66
N ALA A 34 -8.04 -0.36 -5.20
CA ALA A 34 -7.94 -1.29 -6.31
C ALA A 34 -7.37 -0.61 -7.57
N ASP A 35 -7.84 0.60 -7.88
CA ASP A 35 -7.41 1.38 -9.04
C ASP A 35 -5.96 1.84 -8.89
N ALA A 36 -5.57 2.34 -7.71
CA ALA A 36 -4.21 2.77 -7.43
C ALA A 36 -3.18 1.64 -7.59
N ARG A 37 -3.54 0.40 -7.22
CA ARG A 37 -2.68 -0.78 -7.44
C ARG A 37 -2.51 -1.12 -8.91
N GLN A 38 -3.49 -0.80 -9.76
CA GLN A 38 -3.37 -1.01 -11.20
C GLN A 38 -2.59 0.13 -11.87
N SER A 39 -2.81 1.36 -11.43
CA SER A 39 -2.19 2.55 -12.02
C SER A 39 -0.73 2.73 -11.60
N SER A 40 -0.37 2.27 -10.40
CA SER A 40 0.94 2.45 -9.77
C SER A 40 1.48 1.11 -9.26
N LEU A 41 1.50 0.11 -10.14
CA LEU A 41 1.76 -1.30 -9.87
C LEU A 41 3.02 -1.58 -9.02
N CYS A 42 4.10 -0.84 -9.26
CA CYS A 42 5.37 -1.01 -8.55
C CYS A 42 5.57 -0.09 -7.34
N SER A 43 4.54 0.66 -6.93
CA SER A 43 4.61 1.50 -5.74
C SER A 43 4.11 0.74 -4.52
N TYR A 44 5.06 0.18 -3.75
CA TYR A 44 4.75 -0.52 -2.51
C TYR A 44 4.13 0.43 -1.45
N GLN A 45 4.43 1.72 -1.53
CA GLN A 45 3.92 2.74 -0.61
C GLN A 45 2.39 2.86 -0.65
N VAL A 46 1.74 2.54 -1.78
CA VAL A 46 0.27 2.52 -1.89
C VAL A 46 -0.35 1.60 -0.84
N TYR A 47 0.29 0.49 -0.50
CA TYR A 47 -0.21 -0.45 0.52
C TYR A 47 -0.06 0.11 1.94
N VAL A 48 1.04 0.79 2.23
CA VAL A 48 1.28 1.42 3.54
C VAL A 48 0.31 2.58 3.75
N LEU A 49 0.22 3.49 2.77
CA LEU A 49 -0.66 4.65 2.82
C LEU A 49 -2.15 4.26 2.85
N ALA A 50 -2.53 3.16 2.18
CA ALA A 50 -3.89 2.63 2.27
C ALA A 50 -4.21 2.16 3.70
N ALA A 51 -3.28 1.47 4.36
CA ALA A 51 -3.46 1.06 5.75
C ALA A 51 -3.50 2.27 6.70
N GLU A 52 -2.60 3.25 6.51
CA GLU A 52 -2.60 4.50 7.28
C GLU A 52 -3.93 5.25 7.17
N ALA A 53 -4.50 5.36 5.96
CA ALA A 53 -5.80 5.99 5.73
C ALA A 53 -6.96 5.20 6.36
N GLU A 54 -6.97 3.88 6.21
CA GLU A 54 -8.00 3.01 6.80
C GLU A 54 -7.95 3.05 8.33
N GLU A 55 -6.76 3.16 8.93
CA GLU A 55 -6.59 3.36 10.37
C GLU A 55 -7.25 4.66 10.85
N GLN A 56 -7.12 5.76 10.10
CA GLN A 56 -7.78 7.02 10.44
C GLN A 56 -9.31 6.90 10.41
N TRP A 57 -9.83 6.08 9.48
CA TRP A 57 -11.25 5.74 9.41
C TRP A 57 -11.69 4.66 10.41
N GLY A 58 -10.83 4.30 11.37
CA GLY A 58 -11.17 3.37 12.44
C GLY A 58 -11.17 1.89 12.03
N ALA A 59 -10.49 1.53 10.94
CA ALA A 59 -10.37 0.12 10.53
C ALA A 59 -9.75 -0.75 11.64
N ASP A 60 -10.19 -1.99 11.69
CA ASP A 60 -9.66 -2.98 12.62
C ASP A 60 -8.25 -3.45 12.21
N PRO A 61 -7.43 -3.94 13.17
CA PRO A 61 -6.07 -4.39 12.88
C PRO A 61 -5.99 -5.54 11.85
N LEU A 62 -7.01 -6.40 11.74
CA LEU A 62 -7.01 -7.51 10.77
C LEU A 62 -7.13 -6.96 9.35
N ARG A 63 -7.95 -5.94 9.12
CA ARG A 63 -8.05 -5.24 7.83
C ARG A 63 -6.73 -4.58 7.45
N LEU A 64 -6.09 -3.88 8.39
CA LEU A 64 -4.77 -3.26 8.15
C LEU A 64 -3.74 -4.31 7.77
N LYS A 65 -3.66 -5.40 8.55
CA LYS A 65 -2.77 -6.53 8.28
C LYS A 65 -3.04 -7.17 6.91
N ALA A 66 -4.30 -7.32 6.51
CA ALA A 66 -4.66 -7.87 5.20
C ALA A 66 -4.22 -6.98 4.02
N ILE A 67 -4.29 -5.65 4.16
CA ILE A 67 -3.77 -4.71 3.16
C ILE A 67 -2.24 -4.83 3.07
N LEU A 68 -1.55 -4.78 4.21
CA LEU A 68 -0.09 -4.81 4.29
C LEU A 68 0.48 -6.15 3.81
N HIS A 69 -0.15 -7.27 4.18
CA HIS A 69 0.24 -8.61 3.73
C HIS A 69 0.17 -8.75 2.21
N LYS A 70 -0.87 -8.21 1.56
CA LYS A 70 -0.93 -8.18 0.10
C LYS A 70 0.27 -7.44 -0.50
N GLY A 71 0.65 -6.30 0.07
CA GLY A 71 1.83 -5.55 -0.34
C GLY A 71 3.11 -6.36 -0.18
N VAL A 72 3.37 -6.87 1.02
CA VAL A 72 4.59 -7.66 1.30
C VAL A 72 4.70 -8.87 0.39
N VAL A 73 3.61 -9.60 0.14
CA VAL A 73 3.61 -10.76 -0.77
C VAL A 73 3.94 -10.35 -2.20
N VAL A 74 3.32 -9.29 -2.74
CA VAL A 74 3.56 -8.81 -4.11
C VAL A 74 5.03 -8.44 -4.31
N PHE A 75 5.67 -7.82 -3.32
CA PHE A 75 7.04 -7.32 -3.42
C PHE A 75 8.13 -8.24 -2.81
N LYS A 76 7.75 -9.33 -2.11
CA LYS A 76 8.68 -10.37 -1.61
C LYS A 76 9.22 -11.23 -2.74
N ASN A 77 8.30 -11.82 -3.51
CA ASN A 77 8.61 -12.68 -4.64
C ASN A 77 7.71 -12.27 -5.80
N PRO A 78 8.15 -11.32 -6.63
CA PRO A 78 7.37 -10.84 -7.76
C PRO A 78 7.25 -11.96 -8.80
N ALA A 79 6.30 -12.87 -8.61
CA ALA A 79 5.83 -13.81 -9.60
C ALA A 79 4.37 -13.41 -9.92
N GLY A 80 4.04 -13.18 -11.19
CA GLY A 80 2.72 -12.67 -11.59
C GLY A 80 2.64 -11.13 -11.65
N GLN A 81 1.60 -10.52 -11.05
CA GLN A 81 1.29 -9.07 -11.16
C GLN A 81 2.42 -8.13 -10.72
N GLY A 82 3.42 -8.60 -9.97
CA GLY A 82 4.57 -7.80 -9.55
C GLY A 82 5.86 -8.11 -10.30
N ALA A 83 5.86 -9.01 -11.31
CA ALA A 83 7.08 -9.66 -11.85
C ALA A 83 8.22 -8.72 -12.29
N HIS A 84 7.89 -7.51 -12.73
CA HIS A 84 8.86 -6.50 -13.14
C HIS A 84 9.15 -5.44 -12.06
N CYS A 85 8.49 -5.51 -10.91
CA CYS A 85 8.66 -4.58 -9.81
C CYS A 85 9.86 -4.96 -8.94
N PRO A 86 10.60 -3.97 -8.42
CA PRO A 86 11.74 -4.21 -7.57
C PRO A 86 11.31 -4.89 -6.28
N LYS A 87 12.07 -5.89 -5.83
CA LYS A 87 11.87 -6.48 -4.51
C LYS A 87 12.07 -5.42 -3.43
N VAL A 88 11.20 -5.40 -2.44
CA VAL A 88 11.31 -4.49 -1.30
C VAL A 88 11.91 -5.24 -0.13
N SER A 89 13.03 -4.73 0.39
CA SER A 89 13.77 -5.40 1.46
C SER A 89 13.00 -5.38 2.79
N ARG A 90 13.29 -6.35 3.66
CA ARG A 90 12.78 -6.37 5.05
C ARG A 90 13.05 -5.05 5.76
N ASN A 91 14.25 -4.49 5.61
CA ASN A 91 14.63 -3.23 6.25
C ASN A 91 13.79 -2.04 5.76
N THR A 92 13.49 -1.99 4.46
CA THR A 92 12.63 -0.95 3.88
C THR A 92 11.23 -0.99 4.49
N TRP A 93 10.64 -2.18 4.65
CA TRP A 93 9.34 -2.30 5.30
C TRP A 93 9.36 -1.90 6.78
N LEU A 94 10.43 -2.24 7.51
CA LEU A 94 10.58 -1.82 8.91
C LEU A 94 10.81 -0.31 9.07
N GLN A 95 11.47 0.32 8.08
CA GLN A 95 11.58 1.78 8.02
C GLN A 95 10.21 2.44 7.80
N GLU A 96 9.37 1.88 6.93
CA GLU A 96 7.98 2.35 6.77
C GLU A 96 7.17 2.19 8.06
N ALA A 97 7.30 1.06 8.77
CA ALA A 97 6.61 0.90 10.06
C ALA A 97 7.04 1.97 11.07
N THR A 98 8.34 2.29 11.10
CA THR A 98 8.88 3.36 11.95
C THR A 98 8.37 4.73 11.51
N ARG A 99 8.18 4.97 10.20
CA ARG A 99 7.58 6.20 9.67
C ARG A 99 6.11 6.32 10.10
N SER A 100 5.31 5.27 9.91
CA SER A 100 3.89 5.24 10.29
C SER A 100 3.73 5.51 11.79
N GLU A 101 4.56 4.89 12.63
CA GLU A 101 4.55 5.11 14.08
C GLU A 101 4.83 6.56 14.45
N LYS A 102 5.85 7.19 13.83
CA LYS A 102 6.16 8.61 14.04
C LYS A 102 5.05 9.55 13.61
N GLN A 103 4.21 9.12 12.68
CA GLN A 103 3.06 9.88 12.18
C GLN A 103 1.78 9.60 12.97
N GLY A 104 1.84 8.76 14.01
CA GLY A 104 0.69 8.43 14.87
C GLY A 104 -0.15 7.25 14.39
N HIS A 105 0.26 6.56 13.32
CA HIS A 105 -0.40 5.37 12.79
C HIS A 105 0.12 4.09 13.46
N PHE A 106 -0.12 3.98 14.77
CA PHE A 106 0.43 2.92 15.61
C PHE A 106 -0.10 1.52 15.23
N LYS A 107 -1.38 1.40 14.84
CA LYS A 107 -1.95 0.11 14.44
C LYS A 107 -1.36 -0.37 13.13
N THR A 108 -1.16 0.54 12.18
CA THR A 108 -0.50 0.25 10.89
C THR A 108 0.95 -0.15 11.11
N ALA A 109 1.68 0.57 11.98
CA ALA A 109 3.07 0.25 12.30
C ALA A 109 3.23 -1.15 12.92
N ASP A 110 2.41 -1.49 13.90
CA ASP A 110 2.42 -2.81 14.54
C ASP A 110 2.03 -3.92 13.55
N ALA A 111 0.94 -3.73 12.80
CA ALA A 111 0.50 -4.67 11.77
C ALA A 111 1.57 -4.89 10.70
N LEU A 112 2.33 -3.85 10.32
CA LEU A 112 3.41 -3.96 9.34
C LEU A 112 4.60 -4.74 9.90
N ARG A 113 5.02 -4.47 11.15
CA ARG A 113 6.10 -5.23 11.81
C ARG A 113 5.77 -6.72 11.92
N GLN A 114 4.54 -7.04 12.31
CA GLN A 114 4.06 -8.42 12.38
C GLN A 114 4.07 -9.09 11.00
N THR A 115 3.47 -8.43 9.99
CA THR A 115 3.40 -8.95 8.62
C THR A 115 4.78 -9.24 8.05
N VAL A 116 5.73 -8.32 8.23
CA VAL A 116 7.11 -8.48 7.77
C VAL A 116 7.79 -9.65 8.46
N THR A 117 7.57 -9.82 9.77
CA THR A 117 8.18 -10.91 10.55
C THR A 117 7.63 -12.28 10.14
N GLU A 118 6.33 -12.36 9.85
CA GLU A 118 5.68 -13.59 9.38
C GLU A 118 6.02 -13.92 7.92
N SER A 119 6.26 -12.89 7.10
CA SER A 119 6.33 -13.05 5.65
C SER A 119 7.74 -12.98 5.07
N LEU A 120 8.75 -12.38 5.72
CA LEU A 120 10.11 -12.20 5.18
C LEU A 120 11.20 -12.76 6.08
#